data_AF-A0A0L0W9F6-F1
#
_entry.id   AF-A0A0L0W9F6-F1
#
_cell.length_a   1.000
_cell.length_b   1.000
_cell.length_c   1.000
_cell.angle_alpha   90.00
_cell.angle_beta   90.00
_cell.angle_gamma   90.00
#
_symmetry.space_group_name_H-M   'P 1'
#
loop_
_entity.id
_entity.type
_entity.pdbx_description
1 polymer ?
#
loop_
_entity_poly.entity_id
_entity_poly.type
_entity_poly.pdbx_seq_one_letter_code
_entity_poly.pdbx_strand_id
1 'polypeptide(L)'
;MKNKAITIDEAENYIFNPYTVNKIEKEGGLDELAFLYSLGCELEDVLSLIPDMLENNFNDLIEKTLDQLNKLKGLDSPKDKWYE
;
A
#
# COMPACT_ATOMS: atom_id res chain seq x y z
N MET A 1 19.41 -7.01 14.82
CA MET A 1 18.05 -6.55 14.45
C MET A 1 17.27 -6.26 15.73
N LYS A 2 17.08 -5.00 16.14
CA LYS A 2 16.35 -4.67 17.39
C LYS A 2 14.88 -4.30 17.19
N ASN A 3 14.43 -3.97 15.97
CA ASN A 3 13.05 -3.50 15.74
C ASN A 3 12.21 -4.30 14.71
N LYS A 4 12.73 -5.39 14.11
CA LYS A 4 12.03 -6.17 13.04
C LYS A 4 11.41 -5.31 11.92
N ALA A 5 11.86 -4.07 11.74
CA ALA A 5 11.42 -3.18 10.67
C ALA A 5 12.27 -3.42 9.43
N ILE A 6 11.66 -3.26 8.26
CA ILE A 6 12.34 -3.20 6.96
C ILE A 6 12.71 -1.75 6.62
N THR A 7 13.75 -1.54 5.84
CA THR A 7 14.08 -0.22 5.27
C THR A 7 13.11 0.13 4.13
N ILE A 8 13.13 1.40 3.67
CA ILE A 8 12.35 1.83 2.49
C ILE A 8 12.82 1.05 1.26
N ASP A 9 14.14 0.96 1.04
CA ASP A 9 14.72 0.16 -0.05
C ASP A 9 14.28 -1.30 -0.01
N GLU A 10 14.23 -1.91 1.18
CA GLU A 10 13.73 -3.28 1.34
C GLU A 10 12.23 -3.33 1.02
N ALA A 11 11.44 -2.36 1.48
CA ALA A 11 10.01 -2.28 1.18
C ALA A 11 9.74 -2.16 -0.31
N GLU A 12 10.52 -1.41 -1.07
CA GLU A 12 10.38 -1.31 -2.54
C GLU A 12 10.69 -2.64 -3.22
N ASN A 13 11.78 -3.30 -2.81
CA ASN A 13 12.17 -4.58 -3.39
C ASN A 13 11.13 -5.70 -3.17
N TYR A 14 10.34 -5.64 -2.09
CA TYR A 14 9.40 -6.71 -1.74
C TYR A 14 7.92 -6.36 -1.91
N ILE A 15 7.52 -5.11 -1.68
CA ILE A 15 6.13 -4.68 -1.54
C ILE A 15 5.80 -3.61 -2.57
N PHE A 16 6.54 -2.50 -2.54
CA PHE A 16 6.29 -1.31 -3.35
C PHE A 16 7.16 -1.29 -4.61
N ASN A 17 6.88 -2.23 -5.52
CA ASN A 17 7.52 -2.25 -6.83
C ASN A 17 6.51 -2.15 -7.97
N PRO A 18 6.93 -1.61 -9.14
CA PRO A 18 6.08 -1.50 -10.32
C PRO A 18 5.48 -2.83 -10.79
N TYR A 19 6.18 -3.95 -10.58
CA TYR A 19 5.65 -5.27 -10.93
C TYR A 19 4.38 -5.60 -10.13
N THR A 20 4.38 -5.32 -8.83
CA THR A 20 3.24 -5.56 -7.94
C THR A 20 2.08 -4.65 -8.28
N VAL A 21 2.32 -3.36 -8.55
CA VAL A 21 1.29 -2.42 -9.03
C VAL A 21 0.63 -2.95 -10.31
N ASN A 22 1.43 -3.27 -11.32
CA ASN A 22 0.95 -3.81 -12.59
C ASN A 22 0.13 -5.10 -12.42
N LYS A 23 0.54 -5.96 -11.47
CA LYS A 23 -0.17 -7.20 -11.20
C LYS A 23 -1.55 -6.94 -10.57
N ILE A 24 -1.64 -6.01 -9.62
CA ILE A 24 -2.91 -5.63 -8.99
C ILE A 24 -3.87 -5.03 -10.03
N GLU A 25 -3.39 -4.14 -10.91
CA GLU A 25 -4.20 -3.53 -11.96
C GLU A 25 -4.76 -4.57 -12.94
N LYS A 26 -3.92 -5.49 -13.41
CA LYS A 26 -4.28 -6.44 -14.47
C LYS A 26 -5.12 -7.62 -13.98
N GLU A 27 -4.85 -8.12 -12.78
CA GLU A 27 -5.45 -9.36 -12.28
C GLU A 27 -6.54 -9.10 -11.22
N GLY A 28 -6.45 -7.99 -10.50
CA GLY A 28 -7.35 -7.67 -9.39
C GLY A 28 -8.50 -6.73 -9.76
N GLY A 29 -8.32 -5.84 -10.74
CA GLY A 29 -9.26 -4.76 -11.01
C GLY A 29 -9.49 -3.85 -9.79
N LEU A 30 -8.48 -3.76 -8.91
CA LEU A 30 -8.53 -3.01 -7.65
C LEU A 30 -7.73 -1.71 -7.84
N ASP A 31 -8.28 -0.78 -8.63
CA ASP A 31 -7.60 0.47 -8.99
C ASP A 31 -7.18 1.27 -7.75
N GLU A 32 -8.02 1.33 -6.71
CA GLU A 32 -7.64 1.99 -5.45
C GLU A 32 -6.48 1.30 -4.73
N LEU A 33 -6.37 -0.03 -4.81
CA LEU A 33 -5.27 -0.76 -4.20
C LEU A 33 -3.98 -0.57 -5.00
N ALA A 34 -4.05 -0.62 -6.33
CA ALA A 34 -2.93 -0.32 -7.21
C ALA A 34 -2.38 1.09 -6.96
N PHE A 35 -3.27 2.08 -6.82
CA PHE A 35 -2.91 3.45 -6.49
C PHE A 35 -2.19 3.57 -5.13
N LEU A 36 -2.66 2.86 -4.10
CA LEU A 36 -1.95 2.85 -2.81
C LEU A 36 -0.54 2.27 -2.93
N TYR A 37 -0.38 1.18 -3.69
CA TYR A 37 0.93 0.58 -3.92
C TYR A 37 1.84 1.48 -4.75
N SER A 38 1.31 2.20 -5.74
CA SER A 38 2.09 3.14 -6.54
C SER A 38 2.63 4.28 -5.69
N LEU A 39 1.85 4.81 -4.73
CA LEU A 39 2.32 5.83 -3.80
C LEU A 39 3.50 5.35 -2.94
N GLY A 40 3.51 4.07 -2.56
CA GLY A 40 4.62 3.48 -1.83
C GLY A 40 5.90 3.34 -2.64
N CYS A 41 5.81 3.23 -3.97
CA CYS A 41 6.97 3.14 -4.87
C CYS A 41 7.75 4.46 -4.95
N GLU A 42 7.16 5.57 -4.52
CA GLU A 42 7.76 6.91 -4.60
C GLU A 42 8.51 7.29 -3.31
N LEU A 43 8.53 6.42 -2.29
CA LEU A 43 9.02 6.77 -0.96
C LEU A 43 10.55 6.92 -0.93
N GLU A 44 11.31 6.10 -1.65
CA GLU A 44 12.77 6.30 -1.76
C GLU A 44 13.09 7.59 -2.52
N ASP A 45 12.37 7.87 -3.62
CA ASP A 45 12.52 9.11 -4.38
C ASP A 45 12.25 10.35 -3.53
N VAL A 46 11.22 10.31 -2.68
CA VAL A 46 10.93 11.41 -1.74
C VAL A 46 12.04 11.54 -0.70
N LEU A 47 12.52 10.44 -0.13
CA LEU A 47 13.63 10.46 0.83
C LEU A 47 14.90 11.04 0.20
N SER A 48 15.20 10.70 -1.06
CA SER A 48 16.44 11.08 -1.75
C SER A 48 16.40 12.53 -2.28
N LEU A 49 15.24 12.99 -2.76
CA LEU A 49 15.09 14.31 -3.39
C LEU A 49 14.60 15.39 -2.41
N ILE A 50 13.62 15.07 -1.55
CA ILE A 50 12.93 16.03 -0.68
C ILE A 50 12.62 15.39 0.68
N PRO A 51 13.65 15.06 1.50
CA PRO A 51 13.50 14.29 2.74
C PRO A 51 12.54 14.94 3.75
N ASP A 52 12.43 16.28 3.75
CA ASP A 52 11.52 17.02 4.63
C ASP A 52 10.04 16.69 4.39
N MET A 53 9.70 16.15 3.21
CA MET A 53 8.33 15.74 2.87
C MET A 53 8.04 14.27 3.19
N LEU A 54 9.06 13.48 3.56
CA LEU A 54 8.91 12.04 3.74
C LEU A 54 7.87 11.68 4.82
N GLU A 55 7.89 12.38 5.96
CA GLU A 55 6.93 12.15 7.04
C GLU A 55 5.50 12.45 6.60
N ASN A 56 5.29 13.53 5.84
CA ASN A 56 3.98 13.87 5.29
C ASN A 56 3.50 12.81 4.31
N ASN A 57 4.37 12.35 3.40
CA ASN A 57 4.02 11.30 2.44
C ASN A 57 3.70 9.97 3.12
N PHE A 58 4.41 9.60 4.19
CA PHE A 58 4.07 8.44 5.01
C PHE A 58 2.71 8.56 5.66
N ASN A 59 2.41 9.71 6.28
CA ASN A 59 1.13 9.95 6.92
C ASN A 59 -0.01 9.88 5.90
N ASP A 60 0.15 10.52 4.74
CA ASP A 60 -0.82 10.47 3.65
C ASP A 60 -1.07 9.02 3.17
N LEU A 61 -0.02 8.20 3.02
CA LEU A 61 -0.15 6.80 2.62
C LEU A 61 -0.89 5.98 3.68
N ILE A 62 -0.60 6.20 4.97
CA ILE A 62 -1.27 5.54 6.09
C ILE A 62 -2.75 5.92 6.12
N GLU A 63 -3.07 7.22 6.04
CA GLU A 63 -4.45 7.71 6.05
C GLU A 63 -5.27 7.12 4.89
N LYS A 64 -4.75 7.19 3.66
CA LYS A 64 -5.43 6.62 2.48
C LYS A 64 -5.63 5.10 2.63
N THR A 65 -4.66 4.39 3.19
CA THR A 65 -4.77 2.95 3.44
C THR A 65 -5.86 2.65 4.48
N LEU A 66 -5.88 3.39 5.58
CA LEU A 66 -6.90 3.24 6.63
C LEU A 66 -8.31 3.55 6.12
N ASP A 67 -8.45 4.56 5.28
CA ASP A 67 -9.72 4.90 4.63
C ASP A 67 -10.24 3.75 3.77
N GLN A 68 -9.38 3.10 2.98
CA GLN A 68 -9.76 1.93 2.20
C GLN A 68 -10.14 0.75 3.09
N LEU A 69 -9.37 0.46 4.14
CA LEU A 69 -9.70 -0.60 5.09
C LEU A 69 -11.04 -0.37 5.80
N ASN A 70 -11.35 0.88 6.14
CA ASN A 70 -12.62 1.22 6.80
C ASN A 70 -13.82 1.04 5.86
N LYS A 71 -13.66 1.31 4.55
CA LYS A 71 -14.69 0.97 3.55
C LYS A 71 -14.95 -0.54 3.50
N LEU A 72 -13.90 -1.36 3.63
CA LEU A 72 -14.03 -2.82 3.62
C LEU A 72 -14.69 -3.39 4.88
N LYS A 73 -14.50 -2.76 6.05
CA LYS A 73 -15.14 -3.21 7.31
C LYS A 73 -16.68 -3.09 7.30
N GLY A 74 -17.24 -2.30 6.38
CA GLY A 74 -18.68 -2.19 6.17
C GLY A 74 -19.26 -3.28 5.25
N LEU A 75 -18.43 -4.18 4.72
CA LEU A 75 -18.86 -5.30 3.88
C LEU A 75 -19.02 -6.54 4.76
N ASP A 76 -20.23 -7.13 4.78
CA ASP A 76 -20.45 -8.43 5.39
C ASP A 76 -19.46 -9.44 4.80
N SER A 77 -18.78 -10.19 5.66
CA SER A 77 -17.82 -11.19 5.19
C SER A 77 -18.56 -12.22 4.31
N PRO A 78 -17.98 -12.70 3.20
CA PRO A 78 -18.61 -13.72 2.35
C PRO A 78 -18.89 -15.08 3.03
N LYS A 79 -18.66 -15.21 4.34
CA LYS A 79 -18.85 -16.44 5.11
C LYS A 79 -20.29 -16.97 5.05
N ASP A 80 -21.26 -16.14 4.65
CA ASP A 80 -22.66 -16.55 4.52
C ASP A 80 -23.03 -17.13 3.14
N LYS A 81 -22.11 -17.16 2.16
CA LYS A 81 -22.39 -17.63 0.78
C LYS A 81 -21.81 -19.01 0.42
N TRP A 82 -21.07 -19.66 1.32
CA TRP A 82 -20.41 -20.94 1.05
C TRP A 82 -21.08 -22.15 1.75
N TYR A 83 -22.24 -21.95 2.37
CA TYR A 83 -22.98 -22.98 3.14
C TYR A 83 -24.43 -23.21 2.66
N GLU A 84 -24.78 -22.87 1.42
CA GLU A 84 -26.04 -23.32 0.79
C GLU A 84 -25.78 -24.44 -0.24
#